data_AF-A0A314ZKU1-F1
#
_entry.id   AF-A0A314ZKU1-F1
#
_cell.length_a   1.000
_cell.length_b   1.000
_cell.length_c   1.000
_cell.angle_alpha   90.00
_cell.angle_beta   90.00
_cell.angle_gamma   90.00
#
_symmetry.space_group_name_H-M   'P 1'
#
loop_
_entity.id
_entity.type
_entity.pdbx_description
1 polymer ?
#
loop_
_entity_poly.entity_id
_entity_poly.type
_entity_poly.pdbx_seq_one_letter_code
_entity_poly.pdbx_strand_id
1 'polypeptide(L)' 'EVTLQIGNDFPIKINFEIAGGRGKVGYLLAPRIESE' A
#
# COMPACT_ATOMS: atom_id res chain seq x y z
N GLU A 1 13.35 1.15 -1.68
CA GLU A 1 12.46 2.19 -2.25
C GLU A 1 11.04 1.84 -1.88
N VAL A 2 10.21 2.80 -1.46
CA VAL A 2 8.81 2.57 -1.05
C VAL A 2 7.93 3.43 -1.95
N THR A 3 6.98 2.81 -2.65
CA THR A 3 6.05 3.50 -3.55
C THR A 3 4.65 3.42 -2.97
N LEU A 4 4.06 4.59 -2.69
CA LEU A 4 2.74 4.72 -2.10
C LEU A 4 1.80 5.41 -3.10
N GLN A 5 0.66 4.78 -3.41
CA GLN A 5 -0.38 5.36 -4.25
C GLN A 5 -1.59 5.69 -3.37
N ILE A 6 -1.85 6.99 -3.17
CA ILE A 6 -2.98 7.50 -2.39
C ILE A 6 -3.99 8.10 -3.37
N GLY A 7 -5.18 7.50 -3.45
CA GLY A 7 -6.34 8.10 -4.10
C GLY A 7 -7.47 8.20 -3.07
N ASN A 8 -8.17 9.34 -3.02
CA ASN A 8 -9.35 9.48 -2.16
C ASN A 8 -10.36 8.37 -2.52
N ASP A 9 -10.78 7.62 -1.50
CA ASP A 9 -11.76 6.52 -1.57
C ASP A 9 -11.35 5.21 -2.27
N PHE A 10 -10.09 5.06 -2.70
CA PHE A 10 -9.59 3.80 -3.25
C PHE A 10 -8.77 2.98 -2.23
N PRO A 11 -8.81 1.63 -2.29
CA PRO A 11 -7.94 0.78 -1.48
C PRO A 11 -6.47 1.17 -1.67
N ILE A 12 -5.77 1.41 -0.58
CA ILE A 12 -4.36 1.76 -0.61
C ILE A 12 -3.58 0.49 -0.93
N LYS A 13 -2.85 0.53 -2.05
CA LYS A 13 -1.94 -0.55 -2.44
C LYS A 13 -0.52 -0.19 -2.02
N ILE A 14 0.08 -1.06 -1.21
CA ILE A 14 1.47 -0.91 -0.77
C ILE A 14 2.27 -2.10 -1.27
N ASN A 15 3.37 -1.83 -1.97
CA ASN A 15 4.29 -2.85 -2.44
C ASN A 15 5.65 -2.67 -1.76
N PHE A 16 6.20 -3.77 -1.26
CA PHE A 16 7.53 -3.81 -0.66
C PHE A 16 8.40 -4.82 -1.39
N GLU A 17 9.64 -4.43 -1.62
CA GLU A 17 10.71 -5.35 -1.99
C GLU A 17 11.56 -5.63 -0.76
N ILE A 18 11.67 -6.91 -0.40
CA ILE A 18 12.42 -7.39 0.76
C ILE A 18 13.57 -8.30 0.28
N ALA A 19 14.51 -8.59 1.18
CA ALA A 19 15.67 -9.44 0.90
C ALA A 19 16.52 -8.98 -0.30
N GLY A 20 16.61 -7.66 -0.51
CA GLY A 20 17.36 -7.05 -1.62
C GLY A 20 16.72 -7.29 -3.00
N GLY A 21 15.39 -7.24 -3.08
CA GLY A 21 14.65 -7.44 -4.34
C GLY A 21 14.21 -8.88 -4.62
N ARG A 22 14.55 -9.83 -3.72
CA ARG A 22 14.24 -11.26 -3.90
C ARG A 22 12.89 -11.67 -3.33
N GLY A 23 12.29 -10.84 -2.49
CA GLY A 23 10.92 -11.05 -2.00
C GLY A 23 10.04 -9.86 -2.38
N LYS A 24 8.82 -10.15 -2.82
CA LYS A 24 7.80 -9.13 -3.11
C LYS A 24 6.60 -9.37 -2.22
N VAL A 25 6.19 -8.33 -1.50
CA VAL A 25 5.02 -8.37 -0.62
C VAL A 25 4.07 -7.26 -1.03
N GLY A 26 2.80 -7.61 -1.23
CA GLY A 26 1.73 -6.67 -1.56
C GLY A 26 0.68 -6.65 -0.46
N TYR A 27 0.36 -5.46 0.02
CA TYR A 27 -0.78 -5.22 0.92
C TYR A 27 -1.84 -4.38 0.22
N LEU A 28 -3.10 -4.75 0.44
CA LEU A 28 -4.28 -3.98 0.09
C LEU A 28 -4.99 -3.59 1.38
N LEU A 29 -4.99 -2.30 1.67
CA LEU A 29 -5.66 -1.73 2.83
C LEU A 29 -6.94 -1.09 2.36
N ALA A 30 -8.07 -1.57 2.88
CA ALA A 30 -9.36 -0.94 2.62
C ALA A 30 -9.34 0.50 3.17
N PRO A 31 -9.95 1.46 2.48
CA PRO A 31 -10.07 2.83 2.97
C PRO A 31 -10.92 2.82 4.24
N ARG A 32 -10.50 3.56 5.25
CA ARG A 32 -11.39 3.87 6.38
C ARG A 32 -12.17 5.12 6.01
N ILE A 33 -13.46 5.13 6.32
CA ILE A 33 -14.24 6.36 6.29
C ILE A 33 -13.73 7.23 7.44
N GLU A 34 -13.14 8.38 7.13
CA GLU A 34 -12.83 9.38 8.14
C GLU A 34 -14.16 9.93 8.67
N SER A 35 -14.46 9.66 9.94
CA SER A 35 -15.50 10.37 10.67
C SER A 35 -14.86 11.61 11.28
N GLU A 36 -15.37 12.79 10.92
CA GLU A 36 -15.15 14.05 11.65
C GLU A 36 -15.54 13.91 13.13
#